data_AF-A0A8H5GFZ5-F1
#
_entry.id   AF-A0A8H5GFZ5-F1
#
_cell.length_a   1.000
_cell.length_b   1.000
_cell.length_c   1.000
_cell.angle_alpha   90.00
_cell.angle_beta   90.00
_cell.angle_gamma   90.00
#
_symmetry.space_group_name_H-M   'P 1'
#
loop_
_entity.id
_entity.type
_entity.pdbx_description
1 polymer ?
#
loop_
_entity_poly.entity_id
_entity_poly.type
_entity_poly.pdbx_seq_one_letter_code
_entity_poly.pdbx_strand_id
1 'polypeptide(L)'
;MHTTIIPCFLSLSCHDFTFLEALATPYTINFALFRYIRHATQGSTRRKEKERASEEIAARATRPALVAKAVWWKPPKTDAPLSLKERFLEGEVHLPKALVSSCDFPLFNIEYAIELLPFILPSFTPSRETQWNGVADGQEKKDEAYASLVKQAVDITSFHEFGPVPVAFTTRVAGGVAGDKPDDAYSVPSWGAWNAGGVTLDAFPSTTLR
;
A
#
# COMPACT_ATOMS: atom_id res chain seq x y z
N MET A 1 0.82 -22.84 -12.61
CA MET A 1 0.07 -22.75 -11.33
C MET A 1 -0.20 -21.29 -11.07
N HIS A 2 -1.45 -20.82 -11.17
CA HIS A 2 -1.78 -19.40 -11.05
C HIS A 2 -1.93 -19.03 -9.56
N THR A 3 -1.27 -17.95 -9.13
CA THR A 3 -1.47 -17.30 -7.84
C THR A 3 -2.35 -16.09 -8.05
N THR A 4 -3.28 -15.82 -7.13
CA THR A 4 -4.04 -14.57 -7.15
C THR A 4 -3.11 -13.40 -6.82
N ILE A 5 -3.26 -12.29 -7.56
CA ILE A 5 -2.43 -11.09 -7.40
C ILE A 5 -3.32 -9.89 -7.07
N ILE A 6 -2.82 -8.98 -6.23
CA ILE A 6 -3.42 -7.66 -6.05
C ILE A 6 -2.54 -6.66 -6.82
N PRO A 7 -3.02 -6.08 -7.93
CA PRO A 7 -2.27 -5.05 -8.65
C PRO A 7 -2.20 -3.76 -7.82
N CYS A 8 -1.08 -3.07 -7.91
CA CYS A 8 -0.79 -1.86 -7.15
C CYS A 8 -0.16 -0.80 -8.07
N PHE A 9 -0.50 0.47 -7.83
CA PHE A 9 0.04 1.61 -8.54
C PHE A 9 0.44 2.66 -7.50
N LEU A 10 1.62 3.25 -7.66
CA LEU A 10 2.13 4.27 -6.76
C LEU A 10 2.63 5.46 -7.57
N SER A 11 2.10 6.65 -7.24
CA SER A 11 2.59 7.93 -7.72
C SER A 11 3.31 8.64 -6.58
N LEU A 12 4.56 9.03 -6.83
CA LEU A 12 5.39 9.76 -5.89
C LEU A 12 5.68 11.14 -6.48
N SER A 13 5.53 12.19 -5.68
CA SER A 13 5.94 13.54 -6.06
C SER A 13 6.84 14.17 -5.00
N CYS A 14 7.88 14.87 -5.45
CA CYS A 14 8.79 15.57 -4.54
C CYS A 14 9.46 16.76 -5.25
N HIS A 15 9.86 17.77 -4.47
CA HIS A 15 10.62 18.91 -4.96
C HIS A 15 12.11 18.60 -5.15
N ASP A 16 12.66 17.71 -4.32
CA ASP A 16 14.03 17.22 -4.47
C ASP A 16 14.05 16.02 -5.41
N PHE A 17 14.58 16.25 -6.61
CA PHE A 17 14.72 15.23 -7.65
C PHE A 17 15.59 14.04 -7.19
N THR A 18 16.69 14.30 -6.48
CA THR A 18 17.62 13.26 -6.05
C THR A 18 16.96 12.37 -5.01
N PHE A 19 16.23 12.99 -4.08
CA PHE A 19 15.44 12.27 -3.09
C PHE A 19 14.28 11.51 -3.74
N LEU A 20 13.62 12.09 -4.75
CA LEU A 20 12.56 11.43 -5.50
C LEU A 20 13.06 10.17 -6.21
N GLU A 21 14.24 10.20 -6.83
CA GLU A 21 14.84 9.01 -7.45
C GLU A 21 15.16 7.92 -6.42
N ALA A 22 15.69 8.32 -5.25
CA ALA A 22 15.93 7.38 -4.15
C ALA A 22 14.62 6.74 -3.65
N LEU A 23 13.56 7.54 -3.44
CA LEU A 23 12.24 7.06 -3.04
C LEU A 23 11.59 6.18 -4.11
N ALA A 24 11.77 6.50 -5.38
CA ALA A 24 11.21 5.75 -6.51
C ALA A 24 12.01 4.49 -6.86
N THR A 25 12.93 4.07 -6.00
CA THR A 25 13.68 2.84 -6.20
C THR A 25 12.89 1.65 -5.66
N PRO A 26 12.60 0.61 -6.45
CA PRO A 26 11.64 -0.44 -6.07
C PRO A 26 11.85 -1.10 -4.69
N TYR A 27 13.11 -1.29 -4.26
CA TYR A 27 13.42 -1.93 -2.97
C TYR A 27 13.22 -1.02 -1.75
N THR A 28 13.05 0.30 -1.93
CA THR A 28 12.83 1.23 -0.82
C THR A 28 11.36 1.29 -0.42
N ILE A 29 10.45 0.86 -1.30
CA ILE A 29 9.01 0.92 -1.07
C ILE A 29 8.61 -0.23 -0.15
N ASN A 30 8.25 0.11 1.08
CA ASN A 30 7.83 -0.87 2.07
C ASN A 30 6.31 -1.01 2.06
N PHE A 31 5.79 -1.78 1.11
CA PHE A 31 4.36 -1.96 0.94
C PHE A 31 3.98 -3.42 1.07
N ALA A 32 3.03 -3.73 1.95
CA ALA A 32 2.74 -5.10 2.32
C ALA A 32 1.28 -5.31 2.72
N LEU A 33 0.83 -6.55 2.53
CA LEU A 33 -0.43 -7.05 3.03
C LEU A 33 -0.24 -7.60 4.45
N PHE A 34 -1.07 -7.14 5.37
CA PHE A 34 -1.13 -7.59 6.74
C PHE A 34 -2.46 -8.26 7.03
N ARG A 35 -2.43 -9.24 7.93
CA ARG A 35 -3.61 -9.90 8.50
C ARG A 35 -3.76 -9.51 9.95
N TYR A 36 -4.95 -9.05 10.28
CA TYR A 36 -5.41 -8.70 11.61
C TYR A 36 -6.37 -9.78 12.09
N ILE A 37 -6.05 -10.40 13.23
CA ILE A 37 -6.94 -11.38 13.86
C ILE A 37 -7.37 -10.83 15.22
N ARG A 38 -8.67 -10.67 15.39
CA ARG A 38 -9.28 -10.24 16.64
C ARG A 38 -10.12 -11.38 17.20
N HIS A 39 -9.89 -11.70 18.46
CA HIS A 39 -10.72 -12.64 19.22
C HIS A 39 -11.53 -11.84 20.23
N ALA A 40 -12.82 -12.14 20.38
CA ALA A 40 -13.55 -11.61 21.51
C ALA A 40 -12.96 -12.19 22.78
N THR A 41 -12.55 -11.31 23.68
CA THR A 41 -12.33 -11.70 25.06
C THR A 41 -13.66 -12.15 25.64
N GLN A 42 -13.77 -13.46 25.89
CA GLN A 42 -14.88 -14.05 26.61
C GLN A 42 -14.83 -13.55 28.06
N GLY A 43 -15.31 -12.33 28.27
CA GLY A 43 -15.34 -11.65 29.56
C GLY A 43 -16.54 -12.14 30.36
N SER A 44 -16.23 -12.93 31.39
CA SER A 44 -17.06 -13.33 32.51
C SER A 44 -18.24 -12.39 32.80
N THR A 45 -19.41 -13.00 32.95
CA THR A 45 -20.61 -12.42 33.56
C THR A 45 -20.28 -11.62 34.83
N ARG A 46 -20.40 -10.29 34.76
CA ARG A 46 -21.29 -9.46 35.60
C ARG A 46 -20.73 -8.05 35.82
N ARG A 47 -21.57 -7.10 35.38
CA ARG A 47 -21.84 -5.80 36.00
C ARG A 47 -20.66 -4.83 36.22
N LYS A 48 -20.74 -3.74 35.44
CA LYS A 48 -20.28 -2.37 35.72
C LYS A 48 -18.79 -2.08 35.50
N GLU A 49 -18.41 -1.86 34.24
CA GLU A 49 -17.38 -0.87 33.91
C GLU A 49 -17.57 -0.43 32.44
N LYS A 50 -18.46 0.56 32.28
CA LYS A 50 -18.73 1.23 31.01
C LYS A 50 -17.66 2.32 30.87
N GLU A 51 -17.06 2.46 29.69
CA GLU A 51 -16.06 3.47 29.24
C GLU A 51 -14.57 3.10 29.23
N ARG A 52 -14.00 2.27 30.12
CA ARG A 52 -12.58 1.85 29.99
C ARG A 52 -12.31 0.69 29.03
N ALA A 53 -13.34 -0.07 28.67
CA ALA A 53 -13.19 -1.29 27.87
C ALA A 53 -12.93 -1.04 26.37
N SER A 54 -13.22 0.15 25.84
CA SER A 54 -13.03 0.45 24.41
C SER A 54 -11.57 0.39 23.98
N GLU A 55 -10.67 0.82 24.87
CA GLU A 55 -9.24 0.96 24.57
C GLU A 55 -8.48 -0.35 24.85
N GLU A 56 -8.91 -1.10 25.85
CA GLU A 56 -8.30 -2.39 26.22
C GLU A 56 -8.71 -3.53 25.26
N ILE A 57 -9.89 -3.45 24.63
CA ILE A 57 -10.32 -4.38 23.58
C ILE A 57 -9.51 -4.17 22.28
N ALA A 58 -9.09 -2.93 21.99
CA ALA A 58 -8.16 -2.65 20.90
C ALA A 58 -6.74 -3.15 21.22
N ALA A 59 -6.33 -3.12 22.49
CA ALA A 59 -5.00 -3.54 22.94
C ALA A 59 -4.74 -5.06 22.88
N ARG A 60 -5.77 -5.89 22.71
CA ARG A 60 -5.64 -7.35 22.53
C ARG A 60 -5.74 -7.83 21.09
N ALA A 61 -5.80 -6.91 20.12
CA ALA A 61 -5.56 -7.28 18.73
C ALA A 61 -4.20 -7.99 18.63
N THR A 62 -4.20 -9.20 18.08
CA THR A 62 -2.94 -9.92 17.83
C THR A 62 -2.09 -9.03 16.91
N ARG A 63 -0.78 -8.90 17.18
CA ARG A 63 0.15 -8.16 16.31
C ARG A 63 -0.11 -8.56 14.86
N PRO A 64 -0.26 -7.61 13.93
CA PRO A 64 -0.59 -7.94 12.55
C PRO A 64 0.46 -8.88 11.97
N ALA A 65 -0.01 -9.95 11.34
CA ALA A 65 0.87 -10.91 10.68
C ALA A 65 1.14 -10.41 9.25
N LEU A 66 2.42 -10.26 8.90
CA LEU A 66 2.82 -10.01 7.51
C LEU A 66 2.42 -11.22 6.65
N VAL A 67 1.60 -10.98 5.64
CA VAL A 67 1.11 -12.03 4.72
C VAL A 67 1.97 -12.08 3.47
N ALA A 68 2.15 -10.92 2.83
CA ALA A 68 2.86 -10.81 1.57
C ALA A 68 3.42 -9.39 1.41
N LYS A 69 4.55 -9.26 0.70
CA LYS A 69 5.14 -7.98 0.31
C LYS A 69 4.83 -7.72 -1.16
N ALA A 70 4.65 -6.44 -1.52
CA ALA A 70 4.58 -6.06 -2.91
C ALA A 70 5.95 -6.18 -3.59
N VAL A 71 5.92 -6.57 -4.85
CA VAL A 71 7.04 -6.41 -5.78
C VAL A 71 6.76 -5.18 -6.62
N TRP A 72 7.74 -4.30 -6.77
CA TRP A 72 7.60 -3.05 -7.53
C TRP A 72 8.54 -3.04 -8.73
N TRP A 73 8.15 -2.37 -9.80
CA TRP A 73 8.98 -2.07 -10.95
C TRP A 73 8.66 -0.69 -11.51
N LYS A 74 9.65 -0.09 -12.18
CA LYS A 74 9.42 1.08 -13.01
C LYS A 74 8.73 0.60 -14.29
N PRO A 75 7.58 1.16 -14.69
CA PRO A 75 6.94 0.83 -15.95
C PRO A 75 7.94 1.02 -17.11
N PRO A 76 7.83 0.24 -18.20
CA PRO A 76 8.57 0.53 -19.44
C PRO A 76 8.33 1.99 -19.82
N LYS A 77 9.35 2.66 -20.38
CA LYS A 77 9.23 4.06 -20.78
C LYS A 77 8.00 4.23 -21.68
N THR A 78 6.92 4.78 -21.13
CA THR A 78 5.82 5.30 -21.91
C THR A 78 6.36 6.53 -22.63
N ASP A 79 6.04 6.72 -23.91
CA ASP A 79 6.54 7.84 -24.73
C ASP A 79 6.17 9.24 -24.19
N ALA A 80 5.40 9.30 -23.09
CA ALA A 80 5.13 10.51 -22.35
C ALA A 80 6.37 10.96 -21.56
N PRO A 81 6.79 12.23 -21.66
CA PRO A 81 7.87 12.76 -20.85
C PRO A 81 7.49 12.62 -19.36
N LEU A 82 8.24 11.79 -18.63
CA LEU A 82 8.12 11.70 -17.18
C LEU A 82 8.30 13.12 -16.62
N SER A 83 7.32 13.60 -15.86
CA SER A 83 7.42 14.91 -15.23
C SER A 83 8.65 14.91 -14.31
N LEU A 84 9.43 15.99 -14.29
CA LEU A 84 10.65 16.06 -13.47
C LEU A 84 10.38 15.86 -11.98
N LYS A 85 9.13 16.02 -11.55
CA LYS A 85 8.71 16.02 -10.15
C LYS A 85 7.90 14.80 -9.74
N GLU A 86 7.58 13.88 -10.66
CA GLU A 86 6.76 12.70 -10.34
C GLU A 86 7.37 11.41 -10.84
N ARG A 87 7.16 10.34 -10.09
CA ARG A 87 7.55 8.99 -10.46
C ARG A 87 6.38 8.05 -10.29
N PHE A 88 6.23 7.17 -11.27
CA PHE A 88 5.20 6.14 -11.29
C PHE A 88 5.86 4.78 -11.13
N LEU A 89 5.26 3.96 -10.27
CA LEU A 89 5.65 2.58 -10.05
C LEU A 89 4.42 1.70 -10.19
N GLU A 90 4.63 0.57 -10.83
CA GLU A 90 3.69 -0.53 -10.86
C GLU A 90 4.17 -1.61 -9.89
N GLY A 91 3.24 -2.29 -9.26
CA GLY A 91 3.55 -3.38 -8.38
C GLY A 91 2.44 -4.40 -8.28
N GLU A 92 2.75 -5.49 -7.62
CA GLU A 92 1.78 -6.52 -7.31
C GLU A 92 2.09 -7.20 -5.98
N VAL A 93 1.03 -7.55 -5.24
CA VAL A 93 1.11 -8.39 -4.05
C VAL A 93 0.66 -9.80 -4.43
N HIS A 94 1.56 -10.78 -4.32
CA HIS A 94 1.23 -12.18 -4.59
C HIS A 94 0.59 -12.81 -3.35
N LEU A 95 -0.64 -13.28 -3.50
CA LEU A 95 -1.36 -13.90 -2.40
C LEU A 95 -0.94 -15.37 -2.24
N PRO A 96 -0.62 -15.83 -1.01
CA PRO A 96 -0.33 -17.23 -0.77
C PRO A 96 -1.58 -18.07 -1.04
N LYS A 97 -1.41 -19.29 -1.57
CA LYS A 97 -2.53 -20.17 -1.93
C LYS A 97 -3.41 -20.58 -0.76
N ALA A 98 -2.85 -20.62 0.45
CA ALA A 98 -3.54 -21.02 1.67
C ALA A 98 -4.08 -19.81 2.45
N LEU A 99 -4.45 -18.73 1.76
CA LEU A 99 -4.95 -17.53 2.39
C LEU A 99 -6.40 -17.74 2.82
N VAL A 100 -6.66 -17.55 4.11
CA VAL A 100 -8.01 -17.65 4.69
C VAL A 100 -8.81 -16.42 4.26
N SER A 101 -10.10 -16.59 3.98
CA SER A 101 -10.99 -15.46 3.68
C SER A 101 -11.08 -14.48 4.85
N SER A 102 -11.42 -13.23 4.54
CA SER A 102 -11.93 -12.28 5.53
C SER A 102 -13.14 -12.87 6.26
N CYS A 103 -13.29 -12.52 7.53
CA CYS A 103 -14.38 -12.99 8.37
C CYS A 103 -14.77 -11.88 9.33
N ASP A 104 -16.04 -11.48 9.32
CA ASP A 104 -16.58 -10.51 10.28
C ASP A 104 -17.55 -11.19 11.24
N PHE A 105 -17.03 -12.11 12.05
CA PHE A 105 -17.81 -12.76 13.09
C PHE A 105 -17.58 -12.05 14.45
N PRO A 106 -18.63 -11.73 15.23
CA PRO A 106 -18.47 -10.93 16.46
C PRO A 106 -17.48 -11.48 17.49
N LEU A 107 -17.30 -12.81 17.53
CA LEU A 107 -16.34 -13.45 18.45
C LEU A 107 -14.96 -13.67 17.83
N PHE A 108 -14.83 -13.50 16.52
CA PHE A 108 -13.65 -13.82 15.75
C PHE A 108 -13.66 -13.05 14.42
N ASN A 109 -12.78 -12.08 14.28
CA ASN A 109 -12.69 -11.27 13.07
C ASN A 109 -11.31 -11.47 12.41
N ILE A 110 -11.32 -11.73 11.11
CA ILE A 110 -10.15 -11.73 10.24
C ILE A 110 -10.32 -10.56 9.26
N GLU A 111 -9.44 -9.58 9.41
CA GLU A 111 -9.37 -8.41 8.53
C GLU A 111 -8.01 -8.41 7.83
N TYR A 112 -7.99 -7.99 6.58
CA TYR A 112 -6.75 -7.75 5.86
C TYR A 112 -6.63 -6.27 5.53
N ALA A 113 -5.41 -5.75 5.60
CA ALA A 113 -5.13 -4.40 5.16
C ALA A 113 -3.81 -4.36 4.41
N ILE A 114 -3.80 -3.58 3.35
CA ILE A 114 -2.59 -3.20 2.65
C ILE A 114 -2.06 -1.93 3.31
N GLU A 115 -0.76 -1.94 3.60
CA GLU A 115 -0.11 -0.88 4.33
C GLU A 115 1.17 -0.42 3.63
N LEU A 116 1.27 0.89 3.44
CA LEU A 116 2.52 1.56 3.10
C LEU A 116 3.21 1.93 4.40
N LEU A 117 4.24 1.18 4.75
CA LEU A 117 5.13 1.50 5.86
C LEU A 117 6.16 2.55 5.41
N PRO A 118 6.90 3.16 6.35
CA PRO A 118 7.99 4.06 5.99
C PRO A 118 8.97 3.43 5.01
N PHE A 119 9.42 4.24 4.05
CA PHE A 119 10.39 3.82 3.05
C PHE A 119 11.66 3.33 3.74
N ILE A 120 12.26 2.29 3.16
CA ILE A 120 13.54 1.72 3.63
C ILE A 120 14.68 2.62 3.11
N LEU A 121 14.71 3.84 3.63
CA LEU A 121 15.69 4.86 3.32
C LEU A 121 16.16 5.51 4.62
N PRO A 122 17.48 5.52 4.91
CA PRO A 122 18.00 6.11 6.15
C PRO A 122 17.67 7.60 6.34
N SER A 123 17.50 8.32 5.24
CA SER A 123 17.14 9.75 5.23
C SER A 123 15.64 10.00 5.29
N PHE A 124 14.81 8.95 5.28
CA PHE A 124 13.36 9.07 5.37
C PHE A 124 12.90 8.88 6.82
N THR A 125 12.50 9.98 7.46
CA THR A 125 11.86 9.94 8.77
C THR A 125 10.43 10.45 8.62
N PRO A 126 9.40 9.63 8.86
CA PRO A 126 8.02 10.10 8.78
C PRO A 126 7.77 11.19 9.83
N SER A 127 7.08 12.25 9.44
CA SER A 127 6.67 13.28 10.40
C SER A 127 5.69 12.66 11.42
N ARG A 128 5.84 13.06 12.68
CA ARG A 128 4.97 12.59 13.77
C ARG A 128 3.52 13.03 13.59
N GLU A 129 3.27 14.08 12.82
CA GLU A 129 1.90 14.57 12.51
C GLU A 129 1.08 13.59 11.67
N THR A 130 1.72 12.73 10.89
CA THR A 130 1.05 11.66 10.13
C THR A 130 0.70 10.44 10.99
N GLN A 131 1.17 10.38 12.25
CA GLN A 131 0.72 9.35 13.19
C GLN A 131 -0.71 9.70 13.60
N TRP A 132 -1.65 8.86 13.18
CA TRP A 132 -3.07 8.90 13.54
C TRP A 132 -3.31 9.43 14.96
N ASN A 133 -4.28 10.36 15.09
CA ASN A 133 -4.77 11.00 16.32
C ASN A 133 -5.37 9.99 17.34
N GLY A 134 -4.59 9.01 17.78
CA GLY A 134 -4.86 8.19 18.95
C GLY A 134 -4.04 8.72 20.10
N VAL A 135 -4.65 9.60 20.89
CA VAL A 135 -4.29 9.98 22.27
C VAL A 135 -2.79 9.93 22.58
N ALA A 136 -2.14 11.09 22.51
CA ALA A 136 -0.83 11.30 23.11
C ALA A 136 -0.94 11.16 24.64
N ASP A 137 -0.76 9.95 25.16
CA ASP A 137 -0.43 9.75 26.56
C ASP A 137 1.02 9.29 26.69
N GLY A 138 1.75 10.01 27.54
CA GLY A 138 3.21 10.05 27.59
C GLY A 138 3.83 8.78 28.14
N GLN A 139 3.90 7.73 27.31
CA GLN A 139 4.66 6.55 27.63
C GLN A 139 5.57 6.16 26.46
N GLU A 140 6.87 6.43 26.63
CA GLU A 140 7.96 5.93 25.79
C GLU A 140 7.94 4.38 25.79
N LYS A 141 7.08 3.78 24.96
CA LYS A 141 7.15 2.35 24.66
C LYS A 141 8.13 2.17 23.50
N LYS A 142 9.28 1.60 23.86
CA LYS A 142 10.44 1.22 23.04
C LYS A 142 10.17 0.23 21.88
N ASP A 143 8.89 -0.06 21.61
CA ASP A 143 8.40 -0.91 20.55
C ASP A 143 7.48 -0.08 19.62
N GLU A 144 7.89 1.13 19.24
CA GLU A 144 7.24 1.89 18.17
C GLU A 144 7.46 1.15 16.85
N ALA A 145 6.66 0.11 16.63
CA ALA A 145 6.38 -0.42 15.31
C ALA A 145 5.94 0.77 14.46
N TYR A 146 6.79 1.17 13.52
CA TYR A 146 6.56 2.32 12.64
C TYR A 146 5.09 2.38 12.19
N ALA A 147 4.41 3.45 12.59
CA ALA A 147 3.03 3.69 12.17
C ALA A 147 2.96 3.69 10.64
N SER A 148 1.98 2.94 10.11
CA SER A 148 1.74 2.90 8.68
C SER A 148 1.45 4.31 8.14
N LEU A 149 2.06 4.68 7.02
CA LEU A 149 1.81 5.94 6.32
C LEU A 149 0.43 5.94 5.67
N VAL A 150 0.02 4.78 5.16
CA VAL A 150 -1.27 4.58 4.49
C VAL A 150 -1.76 3.19 4.82
N LYS A 151 -3.02 3.09 5.25
CA LYS A 151 -3.68 1.81 5.52
C LYS A 151 -4.99 1.74 4.77
N GLN A 152 -5.14 0.69 3.96
CA GLN A 152 -6.35 0.41 3.20
C GLN A 152 -6.83 -1.00 3.52
N ALA A 153 -8.04 -1.11 4.07
CA ALA A 153 -8.68 -2.41 4.28
C ALA A 153 -8.99 -3.08 2.94
N VAL A 154 -8.81 -4.41 2.88
CA VAL A 154 -9.06 -5.23 1.69
C VAL A 154 -9.83 -6.47 2.10
N ASP A 155 -10.91 -6.75 1.38
CA ASP A 155 -11.65 -8.00 1.57
C ASP A 155 -11.05 -9.10 0.71
N ILE A 156 -10.67 -10.20 1.38
CA ILE A 156 -10.14 -11.39 0.72
C ILE A 156 -11.23 -12.45 0.74
N THR A 157 -11.68 -12.85 -0.44
CA THR A 157 -12.59 -13.99 -0.57
C THR A 157 -11.81 -15.16 -1.16
N SER A 158 -11.79 -16.30 -0.47
CA SER A 158 -11.16 -17.50 -1.01
C SER A 158 -12.19 -18.21 -1.89
N PHE A 159 -12.15 -17.95 -3.20
CA PHE A 159 -12.89 -18.79 -4.15
C PHE A 159 -12.06 -20.06 -4.41
N HIS A 160 -12.34 -21.10 -3.63
CA HIS A 160 -11.91 -22.46 -3.96
C HIS A 160 -12.94 -23.04 -4.94
N GLU A 161 -12.85 -22.69 -6.23
CA GLU A 161 -13.32 -23.52 -7.35
C GLU A 161 -13.09 -22.82 -8.70
N PHE A 162 -12.97 -23.63 -9.75
CA PHE A 162 -12.66 -23.32 -11.15
C PHE A 162 -13.35 -22.07 -11.72
N GLY A 163 -12.86 -20.88 -11.37
CA GLY A 163 -13.20 -19.62 -12.02
C GLY A 163 -12.46 -19.45 -13.35
N PRO A 164 -12.97 -18.62 -14.28
CA PRO A 164 -12.28 -18.33 -15.53
C PRO A 164 -10.87 -17.80 -15.24
N VAL A 165 -9.88 -18.30 -15.99
CA VAL A 165 -8.47 -17.89 -15.82
C VAL A 165 -8.35 -16.39 -16.05
N PRO A 166 -7.79 -15.60 -15.10
CA PRO A 166 -7.58 -14.17 -15.30
C PRO A 166 -6.72 -13.94 -16.54
N VAL A 167 -7.20 -13.11 -17.45
CA VAL A 167 -6.42 -12.65 -18.61
C VAL A 167 -5.51 -11.53 -18.12
N ALA A 168 -4.21 -11.62 -18.39
CA ALA A 168 -3.26 -10.57 -18.02
C ALA A 168 -3.70 -9.23 -18.63
N PHE A 169 -3.75 -8.20 -17.79
CA PHE A 169 -4.19 -6.84 -18.17
C PHE A 169 -3.19 -6.14 -19.11
N THR A 170 -1.93 -6.59 -19.16
CA THR A 170 -0.93 -6.07 -20.09
C THR A 170 -0.15 -7.22 -20.71
N THR A 171 -0.04 -7.20 -22.04
CA THR A 171 0.88 -8.10 -22.76
C THR A 171 2.26 -7.47 -22.70
N ARG A 172 3.26 -8.18 -22.16
CA ARG A 172 4.65 -7.74 -22.30
C ARG A 172 4.97 -7.70 -23.79
N VAL A 173 5.07 -6.50 -24.36
CA VAL A 173 5.67 -6.34 -25.68
C VAL A 173 7.14 -6.65 -25.50
N ALA A 174 7.55 -7.85 -25.90
CA ALA A 174 8.95 -8.16 -26.08
C ALA A 174 9.46 -7.16 -27.14
N GLY A 175 10.33 -6.24 -26.71
CA GLY A 175 10.92 -5.22 -27.57
C GLY A 175 11.72 -5.89 -28.69
N GLY A 176 11.06 -6.20 -29.79
CA GLY A 176 11.67 -6.49 -31.07
C GLY A 176 12.20 -5.19 -31.63
N VAL A 177 13.51 -5.02 -31.59
CA VAL A 177 14.25 -3.94 -32.24
C VAL A 177 13.97 -3.98 -33.75
N ALA A 178 13.31 -2.95 -34.28
CA ALA A 178 13.26 -2.69 -35.71
C ALA A 178 13.09 -1.20 -35.99
N GLY A 179 14.07 -0.61 -36.69
CA GLY A 179 13.81 0.46 -37.65
C GLY A 179 14.16 1.89 -37.24
N ASP A 180 15.38 2.30 -37.59
CA ASP A 180 15.87 3.68 -37.76
C ASP A 180 14.95 4.56 -38.63
N LYS A 181 14.69 5.82 -38.22
CA LYS A 181 15.11 7.07 -38.92
C LYS A 181 14.50 8.37 -38.31
N PRO A 182 15.10 9.56 -38.59
CA PRO A 182 15.15 10.70 -37.66
C PRO A 182 14.35 11.95 -38.09
N ASP A 183 14.44 12.95 -37.19
CA ASP A 183 14.24 14.40 -37.33
C ASP A 183 12.79 14.93 -37.37
N ASP A 184 12.41 15.68 -36.33
CA ASP A 184 12.15 17.12 -36.51
C ASP A 184 11.89 17.89 -35.18
N ALA A 185 12.62 19.00 -35.08
CA ALA A 185 12.25 20.32 -34.55
C ALA A 185 11.67 20.48 -33.12
N TYR A 186 12.52 21.08 -32.28
CA TYR A 186 12.20 21.75 -31.03
C TYR A 186 11.16 22.88 -31.19
N SER A 187 10.23 22.97 -30.24
CA SER A 187 9.58 24.23 -29.85
C SER A 187 9.14 24.17 -28.39
N VAL A 188 9.72 25.06 -27.57
CA VAL A 188 9.42 25.23 -26.14
C VAL A 188 8.63 26.52 -25.98
N PRO A 189 7.53 26.54 -25.20
CA PRO A 189 7.03 27.78 -24.62
C PRO A 189 7.30 27.90 -23.11
N SER A 190 7.77 29.11 -22.81
CA SER A 190 7.93 29.85 -21.55
C SER A 190 6.89 29.62 -20.43
N TRP A 191 7.37 29.84 -19.21
CA TRP A 191 6.81 29.55 -17.89
C TRP A 191 5.59 30.40 -17.47
N GLY A 192 4.79 29.84 -16.56
CA GLY A 192 3.73 30.51 -15.78
C GLY A 192 3.62 29.92 -14.36
N ALA A 193 3.24 30.75 -13.40
CA ALA A 193 3.56 30.68 -11.97
C ALA A 193 2.67 29.77 -11.08
N TRP A 194 3.33 29.15 -10.08
CA TRP A 194 2.96 28.90 -8.67
C TRP A 194 1.53 28.46 -8.28
N ASN A 195 1.39 27.30 -7.61
CA ASN A 195 0.95 27.21 -6.20
C ASN A 195 0.87 25.76 -5.65
N ALA A 196 1.20 25.65 -4.35
CA ALA A 196 0.95 24.63 -3.32
C ALA A 196 0.83 23.14 -3.68
N GLY A 197 1.77 22.34 -3.16
CA GLY A 197 1.81 20.88 -3.27
C GLY A 197 0.91 20.16 -2.27
N GLY A 198 0.35 19.04 -2.73
CA GLY A 198 -0.29 18.01 -1.92
C GLY A 198 0.14 16.64 -2.44
N VAL A 199 0.32 15.67 -1.53
CA VAL A 199 0.42 14.26 -1.89
C VAL A 199 -1.00 13.76 -2.08
N THR A 200 -1.40 13.51 -3.33
CA THR A 200 -2.71 12.95 -3.64
C THR A 200 -2.54 11.47 -3.93
N LEU A 201 -3.15 10.64 -3.07
CA LEU A 201 -3.42 9.24 -3.36
C LEU A 201 -4.86 9.16 -3.83
N ASP A 202 -5.07 8.87 -5.11
CA ASP A 202 -6.39 8.53 -5.61
C ASP A 202 -6.73 7.11 -5.14
N ALA A 203 -7.50 7.03 -4.05
CA ALA A 203 -8.08 5.79 -3.58
C ALA A 203 -9.26 5.41 -4.50
N PHE A 204 -9.10 4.32 -5.25
CA PHE A 204 -10.19 3.73 -6.02
C PHE A 204 -11.28 3.17 -5.08
N PRO A 205 -12.55 3.12 -5.54
CA PRO A 205 -13.63 2.51 -4.79
C PRO A 205 -13.32 1.04 -4.50
N SER A 206 -13.78 0.58 -3.32
CA SER A 206 -13.66 -0.79 -2.81
C SER A 206 -13.76 -1.81 -3.94
N THR A 207 -12.61 -2.35 -4.34
CA THR A 207 -12.55 -3.39 -5.35
C THR A 207 -12.70 -4.71 -4.62
N THR A 208 -13.92 -5.26 -4.62
CA THR A 208 -14.13 -6.66 -4.24
C THR A 208 -13.37 -7.52 -5.24
N LEU A 209 -12.23 -8.06 -4.83
CA LEU A 209 -11.50 -9.07 -5.61
C LEU A 209 -12.38 -10.32 -5.65
N ARG A 210 -12.95 -10.60 -6.83
CA ARG A 210 -13.71 -11.81 -7.17
C ARG A 210 -12.82 -12.82 -7.87
#